data_AF-A0A2H9L110-F1
#
_entry.id   AF-A0A2H9L110-F1
#
_cell.length_a   1.000
_cell.length_b   1.000
_cell.length_c   1.000
_cell.angle_alpha   90.00
_cell.angle_beta   90.00
_cell.angle_gamma   90.00
#
_symmetry.space_group_name_H-M   'P 1'
#
loop_
_entity.id
_entity.type
_entity.pdbx_description
1 polymer ?
#
loop_
_entity_poly.entity_id
_entity_poly.type
_entity_poly.pdbx_seq_one_letter_code
_entity_poly.pdbx_strand_id
1 'polypeptide(L)'
;HGFDINPFAVNISEMNLLFQVIDLYSRAVKENPSFTVPRFRVYETDSLELPTEQTSLARFYGATGKSLAKDKEAVDELKRKKYDFVVGNPPYVRIQQMSSAIRKEYSESYETTQGNYDIYVPFIELGIKLLNNRGKFGYICSNQFFKRDYGRKL
;
A
#
# COMPACT_ATOMS: atom_id res chain seq x y z
N HIS A 1 0.13 5.82 7.09
CA HIS A 1 0.74 5.72 5.76
C HIS A 1 -0.26 5.04 4.85
N GLY A 2 -0.35 5.45 3.58
CA GLY A 2 -1.27 4.87 2.61
C GLY A 2 -0.57 4.63 1.28
N PHE A 3 -0.98 3.56 0.59
CA PHE A 3 -0.49 3.20 -0.74
C PHE A 3 -1.69 3.02 -1.66
N ASP A 4 -1.64 3.64 -2.83
CA ASP A 4 -2.62 3.41 -3.89
C ASP A 4 -1.88 3.42 -5.23
N ILE A 5 -2.31 2.59 -6.17
CA ILE A 5 -1.69 2.55 -7.51
C ILE A 5 -2.19 3.69 -8.41
N ASN A 6 -3.33 4.29 -8.07
CA ASN A 6 -3.94 5.37 -8.84
C ASN A 6 -3.55 6.74 -8.27
N PRO A 7 -2.83 7.60 -9.02
CA PRO A 7 -2.41 8.92 -8.55
C PRO A 7 -3.59 9.83 -8.18
N PHE A 8 -4.75 9.67 -8.83
CA PHE A 8 -5.95 10.44 -8.48
C PHE A 8 -6.50 10.03 -7.11
N ALA A 9 -6.48 8.74 -6.78
CA ALA A 9 -6.94 8.24 -5.49
C ALA A 9 -6.01 8.70 -4.35
N VAL A 10 -4.70 8.78 -4.60
CA VAL A 10 -3.72 9.37 -3.67
C VAL A 10 -4.08 10.81 -3.35
N ASN A 11 -4.26 11.65 -4.38
CA ASN A 11 -4.60 13.06 -4.21
C ASN A 11 -5.92 13.25 -3.45
N ILE A 12 -6.98 12.52 -3.84
CA ILE A 12 -8.28 12.58 -3.17
C ILE A 12 -8.16 12.15 -1.71
N SER A 13 -7.35 11.13 -1.41
CA SER A 13 -7.12 10.67 -0.05
C SER A 13 -6.42 11.72 0.80
N GLU A 14 -5.36 12.37 0.28
CA GLU A 14 -4.68 13.47 0.98
C GLU A 14 -5.63 14.65 1.25
N MET A 15 -6.46 15.03 0.27
CA MET A 15 -7.46 16.09 0.44
C MET A 15 -8.50 15.72 1.49
N ASN A 16 -9.03 14.49 1.45
CA ASN A 16 -10.01 14.02 2.42
C ASN A 16 -9.45 14.00 3.85
N LEU A 17 -8.19 13.57 4.02
CA LEU A 17 -7.51 13.62 5.32
C LEU A 17 -7.36 15.06 5.81
N LEU A 18 -7.00 16.00 4.92
CA LEU A 18 -6.91 17.43 5.27
C LEU A 18 -8.27 17.96 5.76
N PHE A 19 -9.36 17.68 5.04
CA PHE A 19 -10.68 18.12 5.44
C PHE A 19 -11.12 17.54 6.79
N GLN A 20 -10.77 16.28 7.07
CA GLN A 20 -11.10 15.66 8.36
C GLN A 20 -10.38 16.29 9.55
N VAL A 21 -9.20 16.90 9.33
CA VAL A 21 -8.41 17.52 10.40
C VAL A 21 -8.44 19.05 10.38
N ILE A 22 -9.20 19.68 9.48
CA ILE A 22 -9.16 21.14 9.27
C ILE A 22 -9.52 21.92 10.54
N ASP A 23 -10.48 21.42 11.33
CA ASP A 23 -10.88 22.03 12.60
C ASP A 23 -9.77 21.92 13.65
N LEU A 24 -9.07 20.78 13.69
CA LEU A 24 -7.93 20.57 14.57
C LEU A 24 -6.76 21.47 14.17
N TYR A 25 -6.50 21.60 12.86
CA TYR A 25 -5.51 22.50 12.34
C TYR A 25 -5.80 23.97 12.71
N SER A 26 -7.06 24.42 12.58
CA SER A 26 -7.46 25.77 12.97
C SER A 26 -7.18 26.06 14.45
N ARG A 27 -7.42 25.08 15.34
CA ARG A 27 -7.08 25.19 16.77
C ARG A 27 -5.56 25.24 17.00
N ALA A 28 -4.81 24.36 16.34
CA ALA A 28 -3.36 24.32 16.46
C ALA A 28 -2.68 25.63 16.01
N VAL A 29 -3.17 26.25 14.93
CA VAL A 29 -2.64 27.54 14.44
C VAL A 29 -2.94 28.70 15.39
N LYS A 30 -4.08 28.67 16.11
CA LYS A 30 -4.37 29.69 17.13
C LYS A 30 -3.40 29.65 18.30
N GLU A 31 -2.97 28.44 18.70
CA GLU A 31 -1.99 28.24 19.78
C GLU A 31 -0.56 28.47 19.30
N ASN A 32 -0.26 28.07 18.05
CA ASN A 32 1.03 28.27 17.41
C ASN A 32 0.83 28.76 15.96
N PRO A 33 0.92 30.08 15.70
CA PRO A 33 0.73 30.65 14.37
C PRO A 33 1.68 30.13 13.29
N SER A 34 2.80 29.52 13.68
CA SER A 34 3.79 28.94 12.76
C SER A 34 3.52 27.46 12.44
N PHE A 35 2.51 26.85 13.06
CA PHE A 35 2.19 25.45 12.86
C PHE A 35 1.77 25.15 11.42
N THR A 36 2.40 24.14 10.83
CA THR A 36 2.07 23.63 9.50
C THR A 36 1.67 22.16 9.61
N VAL A 37 0.73 21.74 8.76
CA VAL A 37 0.37 20.33 8.65
C VAL A 37 1.46 19.62 7.83
N PRO A 38 2.16 18.62 8.38
CA PRO A 38 3.07 17.80 7.57
C PRO A 38 2.29 17.11 6.45
N ARG A 39 2.92 16.90 5.29
CA ARG A 39 2.31 16.15 4.18
C ARG A 39 1.77 14.80 4.70
N PHE A 40 0.52 14.50 4.36
CA PHE A 40 -0.04 13.19 4.62
C PHE A 40 0.75 12.13 3.85
N ARG A 41 1.19 11.08 4.53
CA ARG A 41 2.08 10.07 3.95
C ARG A 41 1.28 9.05 3.14
N VAL A 42 0.72 9.48 2.01
CA VAL A 42 0.01 8.66 1.02
C VAL A 42 0.81 8.68 -0.29
N TYR A 43 1.08 7.51 -0.87
CA TYR A 43 2.00 7.39 -2.00
C TYR A 43 1.41 6.61 -3.16
N GLU A 44 1.75 7.03 -4.39
CA GLU A 44 1.48 6.31 -5.62
C GLU A 44 2.45 5.13 -5.76
N THR A 45 1.97 3.91 -5.56
CA THR A 45 2.77 2.69 -5.70
C THR A 45 1.86 1.46 -5.79
N ASP A 46 2.30 0.43 -6.52
CA ASP A 46 1.72 -0.90 -6.36
C ASP A 46 2.09 -1.44 -4.97
N SER A 47 1.10 -1.69 -4.12
CA SER A 47 1.33 -2.24 -2.78
C SER A 47 2.04 -3.59 -2.82
N LEU A 48 1.72 -4.43 -3.81
CA LEU A 48 2.28 -5.78 -3.94
C LEU A 48 3.71 -5.79 -4.51
N GLU A 49 4.17 -4.69 -5.10
CA GLU A 49 5.56 -4.55 -5.54
C GLU A 49 6.48 -4.49 -4.31
N LEU A 50 7.31 -5.52 -4.10
CA LEU A 50 8.27 -5.54 -3.01
C LEU A 50 9.51 -4.68 -3.34
N PRO A 51 10.13 -4.01 -2.36
CA PRO A 51 11.37 -3.26 -2.60
C PRO A 51 12.52 -4.19 -3.04
N THR A 52 13.02 -4.06 -4.27
CA THR A 52 14.24 -4.77 -4.74
C THR A 52 15.35 -3.77 -5.06
N GLU A 53 16.62 -4.21 -5.03
CA GLU A 53 17.75 -3.32 -5.38
C GLU A 53 17.67 -2.80 -6.82
N GLN A 54 17.11 -3.59 -7.75
CA GLN A 54 16.99 -3.27 -9.18
C GLN A 54 15.84 -2.31 -9.51
N THR A 55 14.76 -2.30 -8.71
CA THR A 55 13.63 -1.37 -8.87
C THR A 55 14.09 0.10 -8.85
N SER A 56 15.15 0.38 -8.09
CA SER A 56 15.77 1.69 -7.91
C SER A 56 16.44 2.26 -9.16
N LEU A 57 16.75 1.44 -10.17
CA LEU A 57 17.51 1.87 -11.35
C LEU A 57 16.64 2.01 -12.61
N ALA A 58 15.69 1.11 -12.83
CA ALA A 58 14.93 1.04 -14.09
C ALA A 58 13.93 2.20 -14.30
N ARG A 59 13.32 2.74 -13.23
CA ARG A 59 12.34 3.86 -13.33
C ARG A 59 12.99 5.25 -13.38
N PHE A 60 14.29 5.36 -13.13
CA PHE A 60 15.00 6.65 -13.00
C PHE A 60 15.43 7.28 -14.33
N TYR A 61 15.37 6.54 -15.43
CA TYR A 61 15.76 7.04 -16.77
C TYR A 61 14.70 7.95 -17.44
N GLY A 62 13.57 8.23 -16.78
CA GLY A 62 12.54 9.19 -17.23
C GLY A 62 12.72 10.57 -16.59
N ALA A 63 12.79 11.62 -17.42
CA ALA A 63 13.16 12.98 -17.07
C ALA A 63 12.11 13.78 -16.26
N THR A 64 11.84 13.41 -15.01
CA THR A 64 11.17 14.25 -13.98
C THR A 64 11.57 13.83 -12.54
N GLY A 65 12.81 13.36 -12.36
CA GLY A 65 13.14 12.32 -11.39
C GLY A 65 13.37 12.68 -9.91
N LYS A 66 13.55 13.95 -9.50
CA LYS A 66 13.95 14.22 -8.09
C LYS A 66 12.85 14.03 -7.05
N SER A 67 11.61 14.40 -7.37
CA SER A 67 10.48 14.22 -6.43
C SER A 67 10.02 12.77 -6.40
N LEU A 68 9.96 12.10 -7.56
CA LEU A 68 9.63 10.68 -7.65
C LEU A 68 10.66 9.79 -6.97
N ALA A 69 11.96 10.13 -7.07
CA ALA A 69 13.03 9.41 -6.40
C ALA A 69 12.87 9.40 -4.86
N LYS A 70 12.60 10.58 -4.28
CA LYS A 70 12.41 10.70 -2.82
C LYS A 70 11.18 9.95 -2.33
N ASP A 71 10.07 10.06 -3.06
CA ASP A 71 8.85 9.32 -2.71
C ASP A 71 9.08 7.81 -2.85
N LYS A 72 9.88 7.35 -3.82
CA LYS A 72 10.23 5.93 -3.96
C LYS A 72 11.09 5.41 -2.81
N GLU A 73 12.15 6.12 -2.42
CA GLU A 73 12.98 5.76 -1.27
C GLU A 73 12.14 5.66 0.01
N ALA A 74 11.27 6.65 0.23
CA ALA A 74 10.33 6.64 1.36
C ALA A 74 9.38 5.43 1.30
N VAL A 75 8.81 5.13 0.13
CA VAL A 75 7.92 3.96 -0.05
C VAL A 75 8.66 2.66 0.28
N ASP A 76 9.89 2.51 -0.20
CA ASP A 76 10.67 1.29 0.00
C ASP A 76 11.05 1.11 1.49
N GLU A 77 11.40 2.19 2.18
CA GLU A 77 11.59 2.17 3.64
C GLU A 77 10.29 1.75 4.36
N LEU A 78 9.16 2.33 3.98
CA LEU A 78 7.86 2.04 4.58
C LEU A 78 7.39 0.61 4.35
N LYS A 79 7.73 0.01 3.20
CA LYS A 79 7.43 -1.40 2.90
C LYS A 79 8.32 -2.39 3.64
N ARG A 80 9.46 -1.95 4.18
CA ARG A 80 10.32 -2.77 5.05
C ARG A 80 9.99 -2.62 6.54
N LYS A 81 9.21 -1.61 6.90
CA LYS A 81 8.82 -1.31 8.29
C LYS A 81 7.68 -2.22 8.77
N LYS A 82 7.61 -2.43 10.09
CA LYS A 82 6.50 -3.10 10.78
C LYS A 82 5.53 -2.09 11.41
N TYR A 83 4.25 -2.43 11.44
CA TYR A 83 3.17 -1.56 11.90
C TYR A 83 2.33 -2.18 13.02
N ASP A 84 1.84 -1.33 13.92
CA ASP A 84 0.87 -1.71 14.95
C ASP A 84 -0.52 -1.97 14.38
N PHE A 85 -0.85 -1.32 13.26
CA PHE A 85 -2.13 -1.46 12.58
C PHE A 85 -1.92 -1.55 11.08
N VAL A 86 -2.52 -2.57 10.47
CA VAL A 86 -2.58 -2.73 9.01
C VAL A 86 -4.04 -2.91 8.63
N VAL A 87 -4.58 -1.95 7.88
CA VAL A 87 -5.99 -1.89 7.49
C VAL A 87 -6.12 -1.63 6.00
N GLY A 88 -7.19 -2.13 5.39
CA GLY A 88 -7.37 -2.00 3.96
C GLY A 88 -8.66 -2.60 3.42
N ASN A 89 -8.95 -2.25 2.18
CA ASN A 89 -10.01 -2.86 1.39
C ASN A 89 -9.39 -3.27 0.04
N PRO A 90 -8.71 -4.43 -0.01
CA PRO A 90 -7.97 -4.85 -1.20
C PRO A 90 -8.90 -5.03 -2.41
N PRO A 91 -8.35 -4.96 -3.63
CA PRO A 91 -9.13 -5.13 -4.85
C PRO A 91 -9.74 -6.53 -4.97
N TYR A 92 -10.95 -6.62 -5.56
CA TYR A 92 -11.69 -7.86 -5.76
C TYR A 92 -11.57 -8.36 -7.21
N VAL A 93 -10.33 -8.51 -7.67
CA VAL A 93 -10.00 -8.88 -9.04
C VAL A 93 -9.45 -10.30 -9.08
N ARG A 94 -9.90 -11.09 -10.07
CA ARG A 94 -9.33 -12.42 -10.29
C ARG A 94 -8.01 -12.33 -11.02
N ILE A 95 -7.05 -13.17 -10.66
CA ILE A 95 -5.70 -13.14 -11.26
C ILE A 95 -5.68 -13.36 -12.78
N GLN A 96 -6.69 -14.02 -13.36
CA GLN A 96 -6.77 -14.24 -14.82
C GLN A 96 -7.00 -12.95 -15.61
N GLN A 97 -7.45 -11.87 -14.95
CA GLN A 97 -7.62 -10.55 -15.56
C GLN A 97 -6.29 -9.78 -15.64
N MET A 98 -5.21 -10.30 -15.05
CA MET A 98 -3.89 -9.67 -15.04
C MET A 98 -2.97 -10.22 -16.13
N SER A 99 -2.00 -9.42 -16.55
CA SER A 99 -0.98 -9.84 -17.52
C SER A 99 -0.16 -11.02 -16.99
N SER A 100 0.39 -11.84 -17.89
CA SER A 100 1.26 -12.96 -17.49
C SER A 100 2.52 -12.48 -16.75
N ALA A 101 3.02 -11.29 -17.10
CA ALA A 101 4.17 -10.68 -16.43
C ALA A 101 3.90 -10.36 -14.96
N ILE A 102 2.80 -9.66 -14.67
CA ILE A 102 2.39 -9.32 -13.28
C ILE A 102 2.13 -10.60 -12.48
N ARG A 103 1.48 -11.59 -13.10
CA ARG A 103 1.25 -12.89 -12.46
C ARG A 103 2.54 -13.58 -12.05
N LYS A 104 3.54 -13.55 -12.91
CA LYS A 104 4.86 -14.12 -12.64
C LYS A 104 5.55 -13.38 -11.49
N GLU A 105 5.57 -12.06 -11.53
CA GLU A 105 6.17 -11.22 -10.48
C GLU A 105 5.56 -11.51 -9.10
N TYR A 106 4.23 -11.58 -9.00
CA TYR A 106 3.56 -11.90 -7.75
C TYR A 106 3.77 -13.36 -7.32
N SER A 107 3.93 -14.30 -8.27
CA SER A 107 4.27 -15.70 -7.96
C SER A 107 5.68 -15.88 -7.39
N GLU A 108 6.60 -14.98 -7.73
CA GLU A 108 7.98 -14.97 -7.19
C GLU A 108 8.06 -14.26 -5.84
N SER A 109 7.12 -13.35 -5.55
CA SER A 109 7.14 -12.47 -4.37
C SER A 109 6.32 -12.99 -3.18
N TYR A 110 5.32 -13.84 -3.43
CA TYR A 110 4.33 -14.26 -2.44
C TYR A 110 4.13 -15.77 -2.48
N GLU A 111 3.95 -16.39 -1.31
CA GLU A 111 3.75 -17.85 -1.22
C GLU A 111 2.30 -18.24 -1.52
N THR A 112 1.37 -17.33 -1.28
CA THR A 112 -0.08 -17.54 -1.43
C THR A 112 -0.57 -17.46 -2.88
N THR A 113 0.31 -17.13 -3.82
CA THR A 113 -0.02 -16.88 -5.24
C THR A 113 0.09 -18.15 -6.11
N GLN A 114 -0.33 -19.29 -5.58
CA GLN A 114 -0.32 -20.57 -6.30
C GLN A 114 -1.69 -20.91 -6.90
N GLY A 115 -1.69 -21.34 -8.16
CA GLY A 115 -2.91 -21.73 -8.88
C GLY A 115 -3.82 -20.53 -9.19
N ASN A 116 -5.13 -20.76 -9.18
CA ASN A 116 -6.12 -19.70 -9.37
C ASN A 116 -6.35 -19.01 -8.04
N TYR A 117 -6.19 -17.71 -7.89
CA TYR A 117 -6.51 -16.95 -6.67
C TYR A 117 -7.10 -15.58 -7.02
N ASP A 118 -7.70 -14.94 -6.03
CA ASP A 118 -8.13 -13.55 -6.12
C ASP A 118 -7.03 -12.64 -5.57
N ILE A 119 -6.83 -11.47 -6.15
CA ILE A 119 -5.70 -10.58 -5.81
C ILE A 119 -5.70 -10.16 -4.33
N TYR A 120 -6.84 -10.15 -3.64
CA TYR A 120 -6.85 -9.83 -2.21
C TYR A 120 -6.03 -10.82 -1.36
N VAL A 121 -5.73 -12.02 -1.87
CA VAL A 121 -4.96 -13.06 -1.16
C VAL A 121 -3.51 -12.61 -0.89
N PRO A 122 -2.69 -12.24 -1.90
CA PRO A 122 -1.35 -11.69 -1.63
C PRO A 122 -1.38 -10.37 -0.85
N PHE A 123 -2.46 -9.59 -0.92
CA PHE A 123 -2.63 -8.41 -0.07
C PHE A 123 -2.75 -8.78 1.41
N ILE A 124 -3.45 -9.88 1.75
CA ILE A 124 -3.53 -10.39 3.13
C ILE A 124 -2.14 -10.86 3.58
N GLU A 125 -1.42 -11.62 2.74
CA GLU A 125 -0.05 -12.08 3.06
C GLU A 125 0.88 -10.90 3.32
N LEU A 126 0.88 -9.89 2.44
CA LEU A 126 1.64 -8.66 2.62
C LEU A 126 1.24 -7.95 3.91
N GLY A 127 -0.06 -7.81 4.18
CA GLY A 127 -0.54 -7.10 5.36
C GLY A 127 -0.13 -7.77 6.67
N ILE A 128 -0.12 -9.11 6.71
CA ILE A 128 0.41 -9.89 7.83
C ILE A 128 1.94 -9.71 7.92
N LYS A 129 2.66 -9.77 6.79
CA LYS A 129 4.11 -9.51 6.71
C LYS A 129 4.47 -8.10 7.19
N LEU A 130 3.60 -7.10 7.04
CA LEU A 130 3.84 -5.74 7.52
C LEU A 130 3.48 -5.55 9.00
N LEU A 131 2.81 -6.51 9.64
CA LEU A 131 2.38 -6.39 11.02
C LEU A 131 3.52 -6.70 11.99
N ASN A 132 3.59 -5.96 13.10
CA ASN A 132 4.45 -6.34 14.22
C ASN A 132 3.78 -7.45 15.07
N ASN A 133 4.54 -8.07 15.99
CA ASN A 133 4.08 -9.22 16.78
C ASN A 133 2.83 -8.94 17.66
N ARG A 134 2.52 -7.67 17.95
CA ARG A 134 1.36 -7.26 18.77
C ARG A 134 0.37 -6.40 17.98
N GLY A 135 0.54 -6.34 16.65
CA GLY A 135 -0.26 -5.48 15.81
C GLY A 135 -1.64 -6.06 15.58
N LYS A 136 -2.52 -5.22 15.03
CA LYS A 136 -3.88 -5.60 14.65
C LYS A 136 -4.03 -5.46 13.14
N PHE A 137 -4.56 -6.52 12.53
CA PHE A 137 -4.86 -6.58 11.10
C PHE A 137 -6.38 -6.49 10.88
N GLY A 138 -6.81 -5.73 9.89
CA GLY A 138 -8.23 -5.58 9.58
C GLY A 138 -8.47 -5.23 8.12
N TYR A 139 -8.77 -6.25 7.30
CA TYR A 139 -9.16 -6.07 5.91
C TYR A 139 -10.63 -6.38 5.70
N ILE A 140 -11.28 -5.61 4.83
CA ILE A 140 -12.59 -5.96 4.27
C ILE A 140 -12.30 -6.86 3.07
N CYS A 141 -12.72 -8.11 3.13
CA CYS A 141 -12.49 -9.12 2.10
C CYS A 141 -13.80 -9.84 1.75
N SER A 142 -13.83 -10.50 0.59
CA SER A 142 -15.00 -11.25 0.14
C SER A 142 -15.18 -12.53 0.96
N ASN A 143 -16.43 -12.88 1.26
CA ASN A 143 -16.80 -14.13 1.96
C ASN A 143 -16.31 -15.41 1.26
N GLN A 144 -15.84 -15.32 0.00
CA GLN A 144 -15.24 -16.43 -0.75
C GLN A 144 -13.94 -16.93 -0.13
N PHE A 145 -13.25 -16.11 0.69
CA PHE A 145 -12.04 -16.50 1.40
C PHE A 145 -12.25 -17.74 2.27
N PHE A 146 -13.39 -17.82 2.98
CA PHE A 146 -13.72 -18.96 3.84
C PHE A 146 -14.23 -20.19 3.08
N LYS A 147 -14.61 -20.05 1.79
CA LYS A 147 -15.23 -21.11 1.00
C LYS A 147 -14.27 -21.84 0.06
N ARG A 148 -13.05 -21.32 -0.12
CA ARG A 148 -12.07 -21.84 -1.08
C ARG A 148 -10.78 -22.23 -0.36
N ASP A 149 -10.07 -23.23 -0.88
CA ASP A 149 -8.84 -23.79 -0.28
C ASP A 149 -7.66 -22.80 -0.16
N TYR A 150 -7.83 -21.53 -0.53
CA TYR A 150 -6.82 -20.47 -0.41
C TYR A 150 -6.36 -20.23 1.03
N GLY A 151 -7.26 -20.40 2.01
CA GLY A 151 -6.94 -20.19 3.42
C GLY A 151 -5.99 -21.24 4.02
N ARG A 152 -5.68 -22.35 3.35
CA ARG A 152 -4.77 -23.38 3.90
C ARG A 152 -3.30 -22.98 3.93
N LYS A 153 -2.91 -21.96 3.16
CA LYS A 153 -1.51 -21.51 3.01
C LYS A 153 -1.21 -20.15 3.64
N LEU A 154 -2.19 -19.54 4.31
CA LEU A 154 -2.03 -18.31 5.07
C LEU A 154 -1.74 -18.61 6.54
#